data_AF-J9SMA2-F1
#
_entry.id   AF-J9SMA2-F1
#
_cell.length_a   1.000
_cell.length_b   1.000
_cell.length_c   1.000
_cell.angle_alpha   90.00
_cell.angle_beta   90.00
_cell.angle_gamma   90.00
#
_symmetry.space_group_name_H-M   'P 1'
#
loop_
_entity.id
_entity.type
_entity.pdbx_description
1 polymer ?
#
loop_
_entity_poly.entity_id
_entity_poly.type
_entity_poly.pdbx_seq_one_letter_code
_entity_poly.pdbx_strand_id
1 'polypeptide(L)'
;MNGASRGAARRPALRTMSALAALAAVVSVAAGCGSDTGGEPRSVTVVGSGQVSGVPDTLRADIGVEANASDVTTALNETSAKVTAVTDAVVAAGVERKDVATQQVSVNPQYSSPAPGGSSQISGYLATNTIRVTIRDISTASTVLSAAATAGGDNTRINNVAFAIDDDSELLEKAREAAFTDARGRAEQYAGLAGDSLGDVLTIKESTSGQEQPVAPGTFERDVAAAPVPVEPGEQELTFTVTVTFALD
;
A
#
# COMPACT_ATOMS: atom_id res chain seq x y z
N MET A 1 22.19 -19.00 101.10
CA MET A 1 21.36 -19.59 102.17
C MET A 1 19.97 -19.05 102.01
N ASN A 2 19.02 -19.92 101.67
CA ASN A 2 18.03 -20.46 102.63
C ASN A 2 17.36 -19.32 103.40
N GLY A 3 16.06 -19.12 103.35
CA GLY A 3 14.97 -19.99 102.94
C GLY A 3 13.73 -19.18 103.31
N ALA A 4 12.71 -19.22 102.45
CA ALA A 4 11.60 -20.13 102.67
C ALA A 4 10.77 -19.73 103.91
N SER A 5 9.52 -19.39 103.62
CA SER A 5 8.32 -20.01 104.21
C SER A 5 7.32 -18.95 104.66
N ARG A 6 6.01 -19.17 104.66
CA ARG A 6 5.10 -20.16 104.06
C ARG A 6 3.71 -19.66 104.50
N GLY A 7 2.69 -20.05 103.75
CA GLY A 7 1.33 -20.19 104.28
C GLY A 7 0.41 -19.04 103.87
N ALA A 8 -0.50 -19.25 102.91
CA ALA A 8 -1.78 -19.96 103.06
C ALA A 8 -2.79 -19.12 103.86
N ALA A 9 -4.06 -18.95 103.49
CA ALA A 9 -4.88 -19.39 102.38
C ALA A 9 -6.24 -18.68 102.52
N ARG A 10 -7.11 -18.88 101.52
CA ARG A 10 -8.59 -18.86 101.55
C ARG A 10 -9.29 -17.64 100.92
N ARG A 11 -9.78 -17.95 99.71
CA ARG A 11 -10.94 -17.47 98.91
C ARG A 11 -12.15 -17.02 99.77
N PRO A 12 -13.06 -16.12 99.30
CA PRO A 12 -13.79 -16.30 98.04
C PRO A 12 -14.14 -15.04 97.20
N ALA A 13 -14.72 -15.35 96.04
CA ALA A 13 -15.16 -14.48 94.96
C ALA A 13 -16.30 -13.53 95.34
N LEU A 14 -16.35 -12.35 94.71
CA LEU A 14 -17.40 -11.98 93.73
C LEU A 14 -17.21 -10.53 93.24
N ARG A 15 -17.65 -10.32 91.98
CA ARG A 15 -18.21 -9.07 91.42
C ARG A 15 -17.27 -8.01 90.82
N THR A 16 -17.14 -8.13 89.49
CA THR A 16 -17.57 -7.17 88.44
C THR A 16 -17.19 -5.69 88.52
N MET A 17 -16.70 -5.24 87.36
CA MET A 17 -16.71 -3.88 86.77
C MET A 17 -15.80 -2.84 87.41
N SER A 18 -14.78 -2.42 86.66
CA SER A 18 -14.61 -1.02 86.20
C SER A 18 -13.45 -0.91 85.21
N ALA A 19 -13.70 -0.25 84.09
CA ALA A 19 -12.72 0.14 83.09
C ALA A 19 -12.06 1.48 83.47
N LEU A 20 -10.75 1.64 83.20
CA LEU A 20 -9.99 2.89 83.01
C LEU A 20 -8.54 2.46 82.65
N ALA A 21 -8.01 2.56 81.42
CA ALA A 21 -7.61 3.71 80.59
C ALA A 21 -6.07 3.89 80.54
N ALA A 22 -5.56 4.24 79.35
CA ALA A 22 -4.23 4.78 78.99
C ALA A 22 -3.09 3.73 78.72
N LEU A 23 -2.17 3.83 77.74
CA LEU A 23 -1.80 4.86 76.75
C LEU A 23 -0.80 4.24 75.72
N ALA A 24 -0.81 4.77 74.48
CA ALA A 24 0.29 4.91 73.50
C ALA A 24 0.99 3.69 72.83
N ALA A 25 0.82 3.57 71.50
CA ALA A 25 1.80 4.00 70.50
C ALA A 25 1.25 3.74 69.07
N VAL A 26 0.82 4.80 68.38
CA VAL A 26 0.45 4.72 66.96
C VAL A 26 1.69 5.06 66.13
N VAL A 27 2.31 4.04 65.53
CA VAL A 27 3.33 4.23 64.50
C VAL A 27 2.61 4.29 63.16
N SER A 28 2.40 5.49 62.65
CA SER A 28 1.87 5.72 61.31
C SER A 28 2.99 5.51 60.29
N VAL A 29 3.11 4.30 59.75
CA VAL A 29 3.87 4.07 58.51
C VAL A 29 2.98 4.55 57.36
N ALA A 30 3.10 5.82 57.01
CA ALA A 30 2.63 6.31 55.72
C ALA A 30 3.63 5.83 54.66
N ALA A 31 3.42 4.61 54.15
CA ALA A 31 4.02 4.21 52.89
C ALA A 31 3.40 5.10 51.80
N GLY A 32 4.14 6.13 51.40
CA GLY A 32 3.82 6.92 50.22
C GLY A 32 3.88 6.00 49.00
N CYS A 33 2.73 5.50 48.56
CA CYS A 33 2.56 5.06 47.20
C CYS A 33 2.58 6.31 46.32
N GLY A 34 3.78 6.81 46.03
CA GLY A 34 4.00 7.64 44.85
C GLY A 34 3.75 6.76 43.65
N SER A 35 2.50 6.73 43.18
CA SER A 35 2.24 6.33 41.81
C SER A 35 2.91 7.39 40.95
N ASP A 36 4.08 7.06 40.41
CA ASP A 36 4.56 7.67 39.16
C ASP A 36 3.46 7.43 38.13
N THR A 37 2.47 8.32 38.14
CA THR A 37 1.60 8.56 37.01
C THR A 37 2.45 9.39 36.06
N GLY A 38 3.45 8.74 35.46
CA GLY A 38 3.90 9.11 34.13
C GLY A 38 2.70 8.87 33.22
N GLY A 39 1.73 9.79 33.28
CA GLY A 39 0.58 9.79 32.39
C GLY A 39 1.14 9.78 30.99
N GLU A 40 0.61 8.90 30.13
CA GLU A 40 0.97 8.96 28.73
C GLU A 40 0.85 10.41 28.25
N PRO A 41 1.87 10.94 27.56
CA PRO A 41 1.81 12.29 27.02
C PRO A 41 0.51 12.44 26.23
N ARG A 42 -0.26 13.50 26.53
CA ARG A 42 -1.48 13.80 25.77
C ARG A 42 -1.07 14.01 24.32
N SER A 43 -1.84 13.44 23.41
CA SER A 43 -1.55 13.53 21.99
C SER A 43 -2.83 13.50 21.17
N VAL A 44 -2.73 14.01 19.94
CA VAL A 44 -3.78 13.91 18.93
C VAL A 44 -3.20 13.19 17.72
N THR A 45 -3.92 12.20 17.22
CA THR A 45 -3.58 11.49 15.98
C THR A 45 -4.62 11.82 14.93
N VAL A 46 -4.16 12.30 13.77
CA VAL A 46 -5.00 12.70 12.65
C VAL A 46 -4.51 12.08 11.36
N VAL A 47 -5.42 11.95 10.42
CA VAL A 47 -5.11 11.60 9.04
C VAL A 47 -5.28 12.85 8.20
N GLY A 48 -4.23 13.24 7.48
CA GLY A 48 -4.26 14.31 6.49
C GLY A 48 -4.20 13.76 5.07
N SER A 49 -4.82 14.48 4.14
CA SER A 49 -4.91 14.12 2.73
C SER A 49 -4.48 15.29 1.85
N GLY A 50 -3.65 15.02 0.85
CA GLY A 50 -3.22 15.98 -0.16
C GLY A 50 -3.56 15.47 -1.55
N GLN A 51 -4.08 16.36 -2.39
CA GLN A 51 -4.46 16.05 -3.76
C GLN A 51 -3.73 16.99 -4.72
N VAL A 52 -3.29 16.45 -5.85
CA VAL A 52 -2.67 17.22 -6.93
C VAL A 52 -3.09 16.62 -8.26
N SER A 53 -3.33 17.49 -9.25
CA SER A 53 -3.62 17.05 -10.61
C SER A 53 -2.42 17.29 -11.52
N GLY A 54 -2.16 16.34 -12.41
CA GLY A 54 -1.15 16.45 -13.45
C GLY A 54 -1.74 16.08 -14.82
N VAL A 55 -1.18 16.70 -15.86
CA VAL A 55 -1.49 16.33 -17.25
C VAL A 55 -0.57 15.18 -17.64
N PRO A 56 -1.10 14.02 -18.07
CA PRO A 56 -0.28 12.94 -18.58
C PRO A 56 0.59 13.37 -19.77
N ASP A 57 1.86 13.01 -19.72
CA ASP A 57 2.87 13.35 -20.73
C ASP A 57 3.34 12.12 -21.52
N THR A 58 2.94 10.92 -21.11
CA THR A 58 3.29 9.66 -21.77
C THR A 58 2.09 8.74 -21.94
N LEU A 59 2.22 7.77 -22.84
CA LEU A 59 1.30 6.64 -22.99
C LEU A 59 2.07 5.34 -22.79
N ARG A 60 1.60 4.50 -21.88
CA ARG A 60 2.15 3.17 -21.62
C ARG A 60 1.22 2.12 -22.22
N ALA A 61 1.81 1.11 -22.84
CA ALA A 61 1.08 -0.04 -23.36
C ALA A 61 1.84 -1.33 -23.04
N ASP A 62 1.11 -2.34 -22.59
CA ASP A 62 1.65 -3.68 -22.39
C ASP A 62 1.37 -4.51 -23.65
N ILE A 63 2.42 -4.78 -24.41
CA ILE A 63 2.36 -5.50 -25.69
C ILE A 63 2.88 -6.91 -25.49
N GLY A 64 1.95 -7.86 -25.48
CA GLY A 64 2.18 -9.30 -25.42
C GLY A 64 2.32 -9.92 -26.82
N VAL A 65 3.11 -10.97 -26.89
CA VAL A 65 3.13 -11.91 -28.00
C VAL A 65 2.86 -13.30 -27.45
N GLU A 66 2.02 -14.05 -28.14
CA GLU A 66 1.67 -15.44 -27.79
C GLU A 66 2.04 -16.39 -28.93
N ALA A 67 2.69 -17.51 -28.62
CA ALA A 67 2.91 -18.60 -29.57
C ALA A 67 2.55 -19.94 -28.94
N ASN A 68 2.07 -20.86 -29.76
CA ASN A 68 1.50 -22.12 -29.32
C ASN A 68 2.14 -23.26 -30.12
N ALA A 69 2.81 -24.19 -29.44
CA ALA A 69 3.55 -25.26 -30.09
C ALA A 69 3.41 -26.59 -29.35
N SER A 70 3.81 -27.69 -29.99
CA SER A 70 3.78 -29.03 -29.40
C SER A 70 4.78 -29.23 -28.26
N ASP A 71 5.82 -28.39 -28.18
CA ASP A 71 6.84 -28.42 -27.15
C ASP A 71 7.20 -27.02 -26.66
N VAL A 72 7.73 -26.95 -25.45
CA VAL A 72 8.09 -25.71 -24.75
C VAL A 72 9.15 -24.90 -25.51
N THR A 73 10.14 -25.55 -26.11
CA THR A 73 11.29 -24.88 -26.73
C THR A 73 10.84 -24.14 -27.98
N THR A 74 10.05 -24.81 -28.82
CA THR A 74 9.47 -24.22 -30.02
C THR A 74 8.58 -23.02 -29.66
N ALA A 75 7.67 -23.16 -28.68
CA ALA A 75 6.80 -22.07 -28.25
C ALA A 75 7.61 -20.85 -27.76
N LEU A 76 8.63 -21.06 -26.92
CA LEU A 76 9.48 -19.97 -26.43
C LEU A 76 10.28 -19.29 -27.54
N ASN A 77 10.83 -20.05 -28.48
CA ASN A 77 11.62 -19.50 -29.60
C ASN A 77 10.74 -18.66 -30.53
N GLU A 78 9.54 -19.14 -30.86
CA GLU A 78 8.59 -18.40 -31.69
C GLU A 78 8.17 -17.09 -31.03
N THR A 79 7.79 -17.13 -29.75
CA THR A 79 7.43 -15.92 -29.00
C THR A 79 8.61 -14.95 -28.90
N SER A 80 9.85 -15.45 -28.69
CA SER A 80 11.05 -14.61 -28.60
C SER A 80 11.40 -13.93 -29.93
N ALA A 81 11.28 -14.64 -31.05
CA ALA A 81 11.50 -14.06 -32.37
C ALA A 81 10.45 -12.96 -32.67
N LYS A 82 9.20 -13.21 -32.32
CA LYS A 82 8.10 -12.27 -32.55
C LYS A 82 8.17 -11.04 -31.65
N VAL A 83 8.48 -11.17 -30.36
CA VAL A 83 8.64 -10.00 -29.49
C VAL A 83 9.85 -9.15 -29.88
N THR A 84 10.89 -9.77 -30.44
CA THR A 84 12.05 -9.04 -31.01
C THR A 84 11.61 -8.20 -32.21
N ALA A 85 10.84 -8.79 -33.14
CA ALA A 85 10.30 -8.06 -34.29
C ALA A 85 9.39 -6.91 -33.86
N VAL A 86 8.53 -7.11 -32.85
CA VAL A 86 7.70 -6.05 -32.27
C VAL A 86 8.56 -4.95 -31.65
N THR A 87 9.59 -5.32 -30.88
CA THR A 87 10.51 -4.35 -30.25
C THR A 87 11.23 -3.50 -31.29
N ASP A 88 11.75 -4.12 -32.34
CA ASP A 88 12.45 -3.40 -33.40
C ASP A 88 11.50 -2.49 -34.20
N ALA A 89 10.25 -2.91 -34.41
CA ALA A 89 9.23 -2.10 -35.07
C ALA A 89 8.82 -0.87 -34.25
N VAL A 90 8.62 -1.00 -32.94
CA VAL A 90 8.29 0.17 -32.09
C VAL A 90 9.47 1.13 -31.97
N VAL A 91 10.71 0.61 -31.95
CA VAL A 91 11.91 1.44 -31.96
C VAL A 91 12.05 2.20 -33.28
N ALA A 92 11.81 1.53 -34.41
CA ALA A 92 11.79 2.18 -35.73
C ALA A 92 10.67 3.23 -35.86
N ALA A 93 9.58 3.06 -35.11
CA ALA A 93 8.46 4.01 -35.04
C ALA A 93 8.70 5.19 -34.09
N GLY A 94 9.86 5.27 -33.42
CA GLY A 94 10.28 6.43 -32.63
C GLY A 94 10.38 6.20 -31.11
N VAL A 95 10.14 4.99 -30.61
CA VAL A 95 10.35 4.66 -29.19
C VAL A 95 11.83 4.43 -28.91
N GLU A 96 12.36 5.01 -27.83
CA GLU A 96 13.74 4.71 -27.44
C GLU A 96 13.85 3.29 -26.85
N ARG A 97 14.97 2.61 -27.11
CA ARG A 97 15.16 1.23 -26.61
C ARG A 97 15.10 1.13 -25.08
N LYS A 98 15.46 2.19 -24.36
CA LYS A 98 15.36 2.27 -22.88
C LYS A 98 13.91 2.30 -22.38
N ASP A 99 12.98 2.72 -23.23
CA ASP A 99 11.56 2.86 -22.93
C ASP A 99 10.78 1.57 -23.32
N VAL A 100 11.50 0.48 -23.62
CA VAL A 100 10.94 -0.85 -23.83
C VAL A 100 11.49 -1.80 -22.76
N ALA A 101 10.61 -2.34 -21.92
CA ALA A 101 10.99 -3.21 -20.80
C ALA A 101 10.16 -4.49 -20.77
N THR A 102 10.80 -5.65 -20.76
CA THR A 102 10.10 -6.93 -20.55
C THR A 102 9.42 -6.94 -19.18
N GLN A 103 8.11 -7.20 -19.16
CA GLN A 103 7.31 -7.31 -17.94
C GLN A 103 7.16 -8.77 -17.50
N GLN A 104 6.87 -9.66 -18.46
CA GLN A 104 6.56 -11.04 -18.16
C GLN A 104 7.00 -11.96 -19.30
N VAL A 105 7.53 -13.12 -18.93
CA VAL A 105 7.71 -14.27 -19.82
C VAL A 105 7.15 -15.49 -19.12
N SER A 106 6.28 -16.23 -19.78
CA SER A 106 5.68 -17.44 -19.20
C SER A 106 5.39 -18.49 -20.26
N VAL A 107 5.43 -19.76 -19.89
CA VAL A 107 4.98 -20.86 -20.73
C VAL A 107 4.11 -21.80 -19.91
N ASN A 108 2.92 -22.12 -20.44
CA ASN A 108 1.94 -22.93 -19.74
C ASN A 108 1.50 -24.10 -20.63
N PRO A 109 1.36 -25.33 -20.10
CA PRO A 109 0.79 -26.43 -20.86
C PRO A 109 -0.67 -26.12 -21.20
N GLN A 110 -1.06 -26.44 -22.43
CA GLN A 110 -2.44 -26.48 -22.86
C GLN A 110 -2.96 -27.91 -22.76
N TYR A 111 -4.19 -28.03 -22.30
CA TYR A 111 -4.83 -29.31 -22.02
C TYR A 111 -5.99 -29.54 -22.96
N SER A 112 -6.09 -30.75 -23.52
CA SER A 112 -7.22 -31.14 -24.35
C SER A 112 -8.50 -31.26 -23.52
N SER A 113 -9.63 -30.91 -24.13
CA SER A 113 -10.93 -31.22 -23.54
C SER A 113 -11.10 -32.74 -23.48
N PRO A 114 -11.37 -33.33 -22.30
CA PRO A 114 -11.58 -34.77 -22.20
C PRO A 114 -12.85 -35.16 -22.97
N ALA A 115 -12.80 -36.27 -23.71
CA ALA A 115 -14.01 -36.96 -24.14
C ALA A 115 -14.77 -37.49 -22.91
N PRO A 116 -16.10 -37.73 -22.98
CA PRO A 116 -16.85 -38.31 -21.87
C PRO A 116 -16.21 -39.63 -21.38
N GLY A 117 -15.74 -39.65 -20.12
CA GLY A 117 -15.05 -40.78 -19.51
C GLY A 117 -13.52 -40.81 -19.67
N GLY A 118 -12.90 -39.81 -20.30
CA GLY A 118 -11.45 -39.69 -20.48
C GLY A 118 -10.76 -38.75 -19.47
N SER A 119 -9.43 -38.78 -19.45
CA SER A 119 -8.58 -37.81 -18.74
C SER A 119 -8.07 -36.73 -19.71
N SER A 120 -7.87 -35.52 -19.19
CA SER A 120 -7.26 -34.42 -19.96
C SER A 120 -5.79 -34.71 -20.21
N GLN A 121 -5.32 -34.49 -21.43
CA GLN A 121 -3.94 -34.70 -21.85
C GLN A 121 -3.33 -33.37 -22.31
N ILE A 122 -2.02 -33.20 -22.14
CA ILE A 122 -1.35 -32.02 -22.68
C ILE A 122 -1.43 -32.06 -24.21
N SER A 123 -2.00 -31.03 -24.81
CA SER A 123 -2.17 -30.87 -26.26
C SER A 123 -1.14 -29.91 -26.88
N GLY A 124 -0.41 -29.17 -26.05
CA GLY A 124 0.62 -28.23 -26.49
C GLY A 124 1.08 -27.31 -25.35
N TYR A 125 1.78 -26.24 -25.71
CA TYR A 125 2.29 -25.24 -24.79
C TYR A 125 2.08 -23.84 -25.35
N LEU A 126 1.50 -22.96 -24.54
CA LEU A 126 1.34 -21.55 -24.84
C LEU A 126 2.45 -20.76 -24.16
N ALA A 127 3.31 -20.13 -24.94
CA ALA A 127 4.31 -19.20 -24.47
C ALA A 127 3.86 -17.76 -24.69
N THR A 128 3.96 -16.93 -23.66
CA THR A 128 3.65 -15.50 -23.67
C THR A 128 4.90 -14.71 -23.30
N ASN A 129 5.16 -13.62 -24.02
CA ASN A 129 6.18 -12.63 -23.67
C ASN A 129 5.58 -11.24 -23.82
N THR A 130 5.59 -10.47 -22.74
CA THR A 130 4.99 -9.14 -22.68
C THR A 130 6.07 -8.10 -22.40
N ILE A 131 6.12 -7.08 -23.24
CA ILE A 131 6.93 -5.88 -23.06
C ILE A 131 6.02 -4.71 -22.69
N ARG A 132 6.50 -3.83 -21.82
CA ARG A 132 5.93 -2.50 -21.61
C ARG A 132 6.64 -1.53 -22.52
N VAL A 133 5.87 -0.77 -23.27
CA VAL A 133 6.35 0.28 -24.16
C VAL A 133 5.88 1.61 -23.60
N THR A 134 6.83 2.48 -23.25
CA THR A 134 6.55 3.87 -22.83
C THR A 134 6.73 4.79 -24.03
N ILE A 135 5.64 5.38 -24.49
CA ILE A 135 5.58 6.31 -25.62
C ILE A 135 5.57 7.73 -25.06
N ARG A 136 6.69 8.43 -25.22
CA ARG A 136 6.87 9.80 -24.69
C ARG A 136 6.26 10.88 -25.57
N ASP A 137 6.24 10.66 -26.88
CA ASP A 137 5.50 11.51 -27.80
C ASP A 137 4.12 10.88 -28.05
N ILE A 138 3.12 11.30 -27.27
CA ILE A 138 1.74 10.82 -27.38
C ILE A 138 1.19 10.95 -28.81
N SER A 139 1.62 11.95 -29.58
CA SER A 139 1.16 12.13 -30.97
C SER A 139 1.57 10.97 -31.88
N THR A 140 2.64 10.25 -31.53
CA THR A 140 3.12 9.07 -32.26
C THR A 140 2.45 7.76 -31.82
N ALA A 141 1.64 7.78 -30.75
CA ALA A 141 1.14 6.56 -30.12
C ALA A 141 0.37 5.64 -31.07
N SER A 142 -0.50 6.20 -31.91
CA SER A 142 -1.23 5.41 -32.93
C SER A 142 -0.29 4.72 -33.92
N THR A 143 0.77 5.41 -34.36
CA THR A 143 1.77 4.87 -35.28
C THR A 143 2.57 3.74 -34.61
N VAL A 144 3.00 3.94 -33.37
CA VAL A 144 3.76 2.95 -32.60
C VAL A 144 2.92 1.68 -32.36
N LEU A 145 1.68 1.83 -31.92
CA LEU A 145 0.78 0.70 -31.67
C LEU A 145 0.45 -0.06 -32.97
N SER A 146 0.28 0.66 -34.08
CA SER A 146 0.06 0.05 -35.40
C SER A 146 1.30 -0.72 -35.88
N ALA A 147 2.50 -0.17 -35.69
CA ALA A 147 3.76 -0.84 -36.02
C ALA A 147 3.94 -2.14 -35.21
N ALA A 148 3.64 -2.09 -33.91
CA ALA A 148 3.66 -3.27 -33.04
C ALA A 148 2.68 -4.36 -33.51
N ALA A 149 1.42 -3.99 -33.77
CA ALA A 149 0.39 -4.91 -34.24
C ALA A 149 0.77 -5.54 -35.59
N THR A 150 1.34 -4.75 -36.51
CA THR A 150 1.78 -5.23 -37.83
C THR A 150 2.96 -6.20 -37.71
N ALA A 151 3.94 -5.89 -36.87
CA ALA A 151 5.14 -6.71 -36.71
C ALA A 151 4.86 -8.04 -35.99
N GLY A 152 4.04 -8.01 -34.94
CA GLY A 152 3.67 -9.23 -34.22
C GLY A 152 2.61 -10.05 -34.97
N GLY A 153 1.75 -9.41 -35.77
CA GLY A 153 0.64 -10.03 -36.48
C GLY A 153 -0.42 -10.57 -35.52
N ASP A 154 -1.08 -11.68 -35.90
CA ASP A 154 -2.16 -12.30 -35.13
C ASP A 154 -1.72 -12.84 -33.75
N ASN A 155 -0.40 -12.96 -33.52
CA ASN A 155 0.20 -13.33 -32.25
C ASN A 155 0.21 -12.18 -31.23
N THR A 156 -0.07 -10.95 -31.64
CA THR A 156 0.02 -9.75 -30.79
C THR A 156 -1.19 -9.63 -29.85
N ARG A 157 -0.94 -9.20 -28.63
CA ARG A 157 -1.94 -8.79 -27.64
C ARG A 157 -1.55 -7.41 -27.13
N ILE A 158 -2.32 -6.38 -27.46
CA ILE A 158 -2.10 -5.04 -26.94
C ILE A 158 -3.09 -4.85 -25.79
N ASN A 159 -2.56 -4.70 -24.59
CA ASN A 159 -3.32 -4.56 -23.35
C ASN A 159 -2.85 -3.33 -22.58
N ASN A 160 -3.63 -2.95 -21.56
CA ASN A 160 -3.26 -1.93 -20.58
C ASN A 160 -2.71 -0.63 -21.22
N VAL A 161 -3.40 -0.16 -22.27
CA VAL A 161 -3.08 1.11 -22.92
C VAL A 161 -3.61 2.23 -22.02
N ALA A 162 -2.71 2.96 -21.38
CA ALA A 162 -3.06 4.00 -20.42
C ALA A 162 -2.12 5.20 -20.56
N PHE A 163 -2.69 6.38 -20.37
CA PHE A 163 -1.89 7.58 -20.16
C PHE A 163 -1.20 7.53 -18.80
N ALA A 164 -0.03 8.13 -18.73
CA ALA A 164 0.73 8.23 -17.49
C ALA A 164 1.54 9.53 -17.45
N ILE A 165 1.93 9.91 -16.23
CA ILE A 165 2.94 10.91 -15.96
C ILE A 165 4.25 10.16 -15.74
N ASP A 166 5.30 10.46 -16.51
CA ASP A 166 6.55 9.70 -16.40
C ASP A 166 7.35 10.04 -15.15
N ASP A 167 7.41 11.33 -14.82
CA ASP A 167 8.00 11.84 -13.59
C ASP A 167 6.93 12.58 -12.77
N ASP A 168 6.38 11.88 -11.79
CA ASP A 168 5.39 12.43 -10.85
C ASP A 168 6.02 12.94 -9.55
N SER A 169 7.36 13.00 -9.46
CA SER A 169 8.07 13.30 -8.20
C SER A 169 7.71 14.66 -7.62
N GLU A 170 7.63 15.71 -8.45
CA GLU A 170 7.20 17.05 -8.03
C GLU A 170 5.73 17.07 -7.60
N LEU A 171 4.87 16.29 -8.26
CA LEU A 171 3.46 16.17 -7.90
C LEU A 171 3.33 15.48 -6.54
N LEU A 172 4.05 14.38 -6.34
CA LEU A 172 4.10 13.67 -5.06
C LEU A 172 4.69 14.52 -3.93
N GLU A 173 5.65 15.40 -4.21
CA GLU A 173 6.15 16.38 -3.24
C GLU A 173 5.05 17.36 -2.81
N LYS A 174 4.35 17.97 -3.77
CA LYS A 174 3.23 18.88 -3.49
C LYS A 174 2.09 18.18 -2.76
N ALA A 175 1.77 16.94 -3.13
CA ALA A 175 0.74 16.16 -2.45
C ALA A 175 1.13 15.83 -1.01
N ARG A 176 2.40 15.53 -0.74
CA ARG A 176 2.94 15.33 0.62
C ARG A 176 2.83 16.59 1.47
N GLU A 177 3.23 17.74 0.93
CA GLU A 177 3.14 19.03 1.61
C GLU A 177 1.68 19.38 1.95
N ALA A 178 0.77 19.20 0.99
CA ALA A 178 -0.66 19.41 1.18
C ALA A 178 -1.23 18.47 2.26
N ALA A 179 -0.88 17.18 2.23
CA ALA A 179 -1.37 16.20 3.19
C ALA A 179 -0.90 16.50 4.63
N PHE A 180 0.36 16.92 4.78
CA PHE A 180 0.89 17.30 6.09
C PHE A 180 0.26 18.59 6.61
N THR A 181 0.03 19.57 5.73
CA THR A 181 -0.63 20.84 6.08
C THR A 181 -2.07 20.60 6.53
N ASP A 182 -2.81 19.73 5.82
CA ASP A 182 -4.17 19.32 6.19
C ASP A 182 -4.20 18.55 7.54
N ALA A 183 -3.27 17.62 7.75
CA ALA A 183 -3.12 16.93 9.04
C ALA A 183 -2.91 17.95 10.18
N ARG A 184 -1.94 18.86 10.02
CA ARG A 184 -1.63 19.87 11.03
C ARG A 184 -2.84 20.75 11.35
N GLY A 185 -3.53 21.28 10.33
CA GLY A 185 -4.71 22.12 10.54
C GLY A 185 -5.83 21.41 11.31
N ARG A 186 -6.06 20.12 11.04
CA ARG A 186 -7.03 19.30 11.80
C ARG A 186 -6.58 19.09 13.25
N ALA A 187 -5.29 18.82 13.46
CA ALA A 187 -4.74 18.64 14.81
C ALA A 187 -4.83 19.92 15.64
N GLU A 188 -4.53 21.08 15.06
CA GLU A 188 -4.70 22.40 15.70
C GLU A 188 -6.16 22.65 16.10
N GLN A 189 -7.11 22.28 15.24
CA GLN A 189 -8.54 22.39 15.56
C GLN A 189 -8.94 21.49 16.74
N TYR A 190 -8.49 20.24 16.76
CA TYR A 190 -8.80 19.32 17.87
C TYR A 190 -8.12 19.72 19.18
N ALA A 191 -6.89 20.21 19.14
CA ALA A 191 -6.20 20.76 20.31
C ALA A 191 -7.02 21.90 20.93
N GLY A 192 -7.42 22.88 20.12
CA GLY A 192 -8.23 24.01 20.58
C GLY A 192 -9.59 23.60 21.16
N LEU A 193 -10.25 22.60 20.58
CA LEU A 193 -11.51 22.05 21.12
C LEU A 193 -11.32 21.28 22.43
N ALA A 194 -10.15 20.67 22.64
CA ALA A 194 -9.77 19.99 23.87
C ALA A 194 -9.33 20.95 24.98
N GLY A 195 -9.13 22.24 24.66
CA GLY A 195 -8.59 23.24 25.59
C GLY A 195 -7.06 23.18 25.74
N ASP A 196 -6.39 22.46 24.85
CA ASP A 196 -4.94 22.31 24.79
C ASP A 196 -4.38 23.12 23.59
N SER A 197 -3.06 23.23 23.51
CA SER A 197 -2.31 23.73 22.35
C SER A 197 -1.62 22.59 21.60
N LEU A 198 -1.36 22.78 20.30
CA LEU A 198 -0.68 21.76 19.50
C LEU A 198 0.83 21.84 19.72
N GLY A 199 1.41 20.74 20.21
CA GLY A 199 2.84 20.60 20.46
C GLY A 199 3.61 19.92 19.31
N ASP A 200 4.77 19.34 19.66
CA ASP A 200 5.68 18.72 18.71
C ASP A 200 5.09 17.50 17.98
N VAL A 201 5.58 17.23 16.77
CA VAL A 201 5.28 15.99 16.04
C VAL A 201 5.95 14.82 16.74
N LEU A 202 5.15 13.83 17.15
CA LEU A 202 5.62 12.61 17.80
C LEU A 202 5.87 11.46 16.80
N THR A 203 5.02 11.34 15.78
CA THR A 203 5.13 10.28 14.78
C THR A 203 4.52 10.73 13.46
N ILE A 204 5.19 10.38 12.36
CA ILE A 204 4.65 10.49 11.01
C ILE A 204 4.63 9.08 10.41
N LYS A 205 3.47 8.63 9.95
CA LYS A 205 3.29 7.41 9.17
C LYS A 205 2.74 7.78 7.81
N GLU A 206 3.54 7.52 6.80
CA GLU A 206 3.15 7.65 5.40
C GLU A 206 2.35 6.42 4.96
N SER A 207 1.29 6.64 4.19
CA SER A 207 0.56 5.58 3.50
C SER A 207 0.37 6.01 2.05
N THR A 208 1.17 5.45 1.16
CA THR A 208 1.02 5.64 -0.28
C THR A 208 -0.21 4.86 -0.76
N SER A 209 -1.36 5.53 -0.86
CA SER A 209 -2.59 4.96 -1.44
C SER A 209 -2.83 5.41 -2.89
N GLY A 210 -1.77 5.80 -3.62
CA GLY A 210 -1.87 6.46 -4.93
C GLY A 210 -1.20 5.75 -6.11
N GLN A 211 -0.67 4.53 -5.92
CA GLN A 211 -0.12 3.75 -7.05
C GLN A 211 -1.27 3.15 -7.86
N GLU A 212 -1.45 3.71 -9.06
CA GLU A 212 -2.12 3.14 -10.22
C GLU A 212 -3.44 2.39 -9.93
N GLN A 213 -4.56 3.12 -9.89
CA GLN A 213 -5.76 2.52 -10.48
C GLN A 213 -5.77 2.86 -11.97
N PRO A 214 -5.57 1.88 -12.85
CA PRO A 214 -5.89 2.07 -14.26
C PRO A 214 -7.35 2.50 -14.34
N VAL A 215 -7.60 3.71 -14.85
CA VAL A 215 -8.93 4.03 -15.38
C VAL A 215 -9.18 3.02 -16.48
N ALA A 216 -10.11 2.10 -16.23
CA ALA A 216 -10.44 1.03 -17.17
C ALA A 216 -10.77 1.66 -18.53
N PRO A 217 -10.15 1.20 -19.64
CA PRO A 217 -10.58 1.61 -20.96
C PRO A 217 -12.07 1.26 -21.10
N GLY A 218 -12.88 2.23 -21.49
CA GLY A 218 -14.27 1.96 -21.87
C GLY A 218 -14.32 0.80 -22.86
N THR A 219 -15.33 -0.06 -22.73
CA THR A 219 -15.54 -1.19 -23.63
C THR A 219 -15.61 -0.70 -25.07
N PHE A 220 -14.55 -0.94 -25.85
CA PHE A 220 -14.57 -0.69 -27.29
C PHE A 220 -15.45 -1.76 -27.96
N GLU A 221 -16.63 -1.34 -28.43
CA GLU A 221 -17.42 -2.16 -29.34
C GLU A 221 -16.66 -2.36 -30.66
N ARG A 222 -16.63 -3.60 -31.10
CA ARG A 222 -15.78 -4.10 -32.18
C ARG A 222 -16.45 -3.82 -33.52
N ASP A 223 -15.96 -2.81 -34.25
CA ASP A 223 -16.18 -2.68 -35.69
C ASP A 223 -14.87 -2.45 -36.45
N VAL A 224 -14.78 -3.16 -37.57
CA VAL A 224 -13.54 -3.47 -38.29
C VAL A 224 -13.24 -2.40 -39.35
N ALA A 225 -12.30 -1.51 -39.05
CA ALA A 225 -11.38 -0.85 -39.98
C ALA A 225 -10.38 -0.03 -39.15
N ALA A 226 -9.08 -0.16 -39.40
CA ALA A 226 -8.03 0.55 -38.66
C ALA A 226 -8.06 2.06 -38.97
N ALA A 227 -8.94 2.79 -38.28
CA ALA A 227 -8.80 4.20 -38.04
C ALA A 227 -7.87 4.41 -36.83
N PRO A 228 -7.08 5.51 -36.79
CA PRO A 228 -6.29 5.84 -35.61
C PRO A 228 -7.21 5.93 -34.39
N VAL A 229 -6.89 5.19 -33.33
CA VAL A 229 -7.65 5.22 -32.07
C VAL A 229 -7.49 6.63 -31.48
N PRO A 230 -8.57 7.43 -31.38
CA PRO A 230 -8.49 8.73 -30.75
C PRO A 230 -8.23 8.50 -29.26
N VAL A 231 -7.08 8.98 -28.76
CA VAL A 231 -6.73 8.91 -27.35
C VAL A 231 -6.63 10.36 -26.88
N GLU A 232 -7.55 10.81 -26.02
CA GLU A 232 -7.53 12.15 -25.42
C GLU A 232 -7.10 12.01 -23.95
N PRO A 233 -6.01 12.65 -23.51
CA PRO A 233 -5.59 12.60 -22.12
C PRO A 233 -6.59 13.41 -21.26
N GLY A 234 -7.25 12.74 -20.33
CA GLY A 234 -7.90 13.40 -19.19
C GLY A 234 -6.88 13.84 -18.14
N GLU A 235 -7.28 14.67 -17.17
CA GLU A 235 -6.44 15.00 -16.02
C GLU A 235 -6.33 13.80 -15.07
N GLN A 236 -5.13 13.56 -14.52
CA GLN A 236 -4.90 12.51 -13.52
C GLN A 236 -4.73 13.13 -12.13
N GLU A 237 -5.59 12.74 -11.18
CA GLU A 237 -5.51 13.15 -9.79
C GLU A 237 -4.66 12.14 -8.99
N LEU A 238 -3.65 12.65 -8.28
CA LEU A 238 -2.85 11.90 -7.33
C LEU A 238 -3.27 12.28 -5.91
N THR A 239 -3.67 11.28 -5.12
CA THR A 239 -4.01 11.44 -3.70
C THR A 239 -2.92 10.85 -2.81
N PHE A 240 -2.50 11.61 -1.80
CA PHE A 240 -1.53 11.21 -0.80
C PHE A 240 -2.12 11.32 0.60
N THR A 241 -1.86 10.32 1.45
CA THR A 241 -2.39 10.28 2.83
C THR A 241 -1.26 10.13 3.83
N VAL A 242 -1.31 10.92 4.90
CA VAL A 242 -0.35 10.84 6.02
C VAL A 242 -1.10 10.75 7.34
N THR A 243 -0.66 9.85 8.22
CA THR A 243 -1.13 9.81 9.61
C THR A 243 -0.07 10.45 10.49
N VAL A 244 -0.45 11.50 11.22
CA VAL A 244 0.48 12.24 12.09
C VAL A 244 -0.07 12.24 13.51
N THR A 245 0.82 11.96 14.47
CA THR A 245 0.55 12.12 15.90
C THR A 245 1.34 13.31 16.40
N PHE A 246 0.66 14.25 17.05
CA PHE A 246 1.23 15.44 17.69
C PHE A 246 1.03 15.37 19.20
N ALA A 247 1.95 15.95 19.96
CA ALA A 247 1.75 16.22 21.38
C ALA A 247 0.66 17.29 21.59
N LEU A 248 0.05 17.27 22.77
CA LEU A 248 -0.84 18.32 23.25
C LEU A 248 -0.25 18.92 24.52
N ASP A 249 -0.20 20.26 24.57
CA ASP A 249 0.36 21.06 25.66
C ASP A 249 -0.70 21.92 26.38
#